data_AF-A0A3B0ZX19-F1
#
_entry.id   AF-A0A3B0ZX19-F1
#
_cell.length_a   1.000
_cell.length_b   1.000
_cell.length_c   1.000
_cell.angle_alpha   90.00
_cell.angle_beta   90.00
_cell.angle_gamma   90.00
#
_symmetry.space_group_name_H-M   'P 1'
#
loop_
_entity.id
_entity.type
_entity.pdbx_description
1 polymer ?
#
loop_
_entity_poly.entity_id
_entity_poly.type
_entity_poly.pdbx_seq_one_letter_code
_entity_poly.pdbx_strand_id
1 'polypeptide(L)'
;MNTEHTCPSCSADNMQVFYEQKSVPSNSCILLDSAKAAVEYPRGDIELCFCPECGFISNMAFDAKLTEYSGRYEETQGFSGTFNKFHHALAERLIERYDLHDKDVLEIGCGKGEFITMLSELGNNRGVGFDPGYRADRNASESAQKNVTFITDFYSEKYSDYQADFLCCKMTLEHIHPTSDFINTVRRSIGDREDTIVFFQIPESTRILRDCAFEDIYYEHCSYFSPGSLARLFRSKGFDVISIETEYDDQYLTIEARPNNGSSQNAVLEQENDLESLKELVATFPKRLEEKLSGWQKQLDDMQASGNKVVLWGSGSKGVSFLATLDAGDKIEYVVDINPHRQGYYMSGTGQEIVSPDFLKEYQPDVVIVMNAIYCDEIGQDLKKRGLSPKIIAV
;
A
#
# COMPACT_ATOMS: atom_id res chain seq x y z
N MET A 1 -24.18 0.34 22.24
CA MET A 1 -24.37 -1.10 22.06
C MET A 1 -23.08 -1.59 21.47
N ASN A 2 -22.34 -2.50 22.12
CA ASN A 2 -21.15 -3.09 21.49
C ASN A 2 -21.64 -3.84 20.26
N THR A 3 -21.38 -3.29 19.07
CA THR A 3 -21.46 -4.06 17.83
C THR A 3 -20.38 -5.12 17.91
N GLU A 4 -20.78 -6.38 18.07
CA GLU A 4 -19.85 -7.50 17.92
C GLU A 4 -19.50 -7.59 16.43
N HIS A 5 -18.26 -7.22 16.09
CA HIS A 5 -17.75 -7.30 14.73
C HIS A 5 -17.08 -8.66 14.50
N THR A 6 -17.55 -9.38 13.47
CA THR A 6 -16.95 -10.62 13.00
C THR A 6 -15.69 -10.33 12.18
N CYS A 7 -14.59 -11.01 12.51
CA CYS A 7 -13.32 -10.85 11.81
C CYS A 7 -13.38 -11.38 10.36
N PRO A 8 -13.11 -10.57 9.33
CA PRO A 8 -13.16 -11.02 7.94
C PRO A 8 -11.97 -11.92 7.54
N SER A 9 -11.01 -12.11 8.45
CA SER A 9 -9.84 -12.98 8.25
C SER A 9 -10.00 -14.35 8.93
N CYS A 10 -10.38 -14.39 10.21
CA CYS A 10 -10.50 -15.65 10.98
C CYS A 10 -11.92 -16.00 11.47
N SER A 11 -12.92 -15.15 11.20
CA SER A 11 -14.33 -15.33 11.60
C SER A 11 -14.62 -15.31 13.10
N ALA A 12 -13.69 -14.83 13.94
CA ALA A 12 -13.97 -14.59 15.36
C ALA A 12 -14.89 -13.39 15.57
N ASP A 13 -15.86 -13.49 16.49
CA ASP A 13 -16.91 -12.48 16.71
C ASP A 13 -16.59 -11.45 17.83
N ASN A 14 -15.30 -11.25 18.12
CA ASN A 14 -14.84 -10.44 19.26
C ASN A 14 -13.86 -9.32 18.86
N MET A 15 -13.96 -8.79 17.64
CA MET A 15 -13.12 -7.65 17.26
C MET A 15 -13.46 -6.41 18.08
N GLN A 16 -12.42 -5.62 18.40
CA GLN A 16 -12.50 -4.47 19.30
C GLN A 16 -12.11 -3.19 18.56
N VAL A 17 -13.02 -2.21 18.52
CA VAL A 17 -12.73 -0.86 18.01
C VAL A 17 -11.63 -0.24 18.86
N PHE A 18 -10.60 0.32 18.20
CA PHE A 18 -9.56 1.09 18.89
C PHE A 18 -9.26 2.43 18.22
N TYR A 19 -9.73 2.67 17.00
CA TYR A 19 -9.54 3.93 16.30
C TYR A 19 -10.72 4.24 15.38
N GLU A 20 -11.11 5.51 15.33
CA GLU A 20 -12.18 6.01 14.47
C GLU A 20 -11.76 7.32 13.79
N GLN A 21 -12.11 7.47 12.51
CA GLN A 21 -11.98 8.71 11.76
C GLN A 21 -13.19 8.87 10.85
N LYS A 22 -13.80 10.06 10.86
CA LYS A 22 -15.00 10.34 10.07
C LYS A 22 -14.64 11.09 8.79
N SER A 23 -15.43 10.86 7.74
CA SER A 23 -15.35 11.66 6.50
C SER A 23 -13.96 11.68 5.84
N VAL A 24 -13.32 10.51 5.73
CA VAL A 24 -12.02 10.32 5.06
C VAL A 24 -12.22 10.21 3.55
N PRO A 25 -11.42 10.89 2.70
CA PRO A 25 -11.50 10.73 1.25
C PRO A 25 -11.38 9.27 0.83
N SER A 26 -12.29 8.81 -0.05
CA SER A 26 -12.41 7.38 -0.33
C SER A 26 -11.36 6.84 -1.29
N ASN A 27 -10.71 7.68 -2.09
CA ASN A 27 -9.54 7.32 -2.89
C ASN A 27 -8.44 8.36 -2.72
N SER A 28 -7.19 7.89 -2.77
CA SER A 28 -6.01 8.73 -2.56
C SER A 28 -5.26 9.01 -3.85
N CYS A 29 -5.11 8.00 -4.71
CA CYS A 29 -4.31 8.10 -5.93
C CYS A 29 -5.14 8.37 -7.19
N ILE A 30 -6.42 8.73 -7.06
CA ILE A 30 -7.30 9.07 -8.18
C ILE A 30 -6.94 10.45 -8.78
N LEU A 31 -6.89 10.54 -10.11
CA LEU A 31 -6.63 11.80 -10.82
C LEU A 31 -7.89 12.68 -10.89
N LEU A 32 -7.79 13.88 -10.32
CA LEU A 32 -8.89 14.84 -10.15
C LEU A 32 -8.57 16.16 -10.82
N ASP A 33 -9.37 16.57 -11.81
CA ASP A 33 -9.05 17.69 -12.72
C ASP A 33 -9.23 19.09 -12.13
N SER A 34 -9.76 19.22 -10.92
CA SER A 34 -9.94 20.52 -10.26
C SER A 34 -9.95 20.40 -8.74
N ALA A 35 -9.55 21.47 -8.05
CA ALA A 35 -9.65 21.57 -6.60
C ALA A 35 -11.07 21.32 -6.09
N LYS A 36 -12.09 21.80 -6.82
CA LYS A 36 -13.50 21.56 -6.48
C LYS A 36 -13.85 20.08 -6.51
N ALA A 37 -13.52 19.39 -7.62
CA ALA A 37 -13.76 17.96 -7.75
C ALA A 37 -13.03 17.15 -6.67
N ALA A 38 -11.84 17.61 -6.25
CA ALA A 38 -11.07 16.95 -5.23
C ALA A 38 -11.64 17.12 -3.82
N VAL A 39 -12.10 18.32 -3.45
CA VAL A 39 -12.75 18.58 -2.15
C VAL A 39 -14.09 17.86 -2.03
N GLU A 40 -14.85 17.82 -3.13
CA GLU A 40 -16.16 17.17 -3.23
C GLU A 40 -16.08 15.64 -3.48
N TYR A 41 -14.86 15.08 -3.58
CA TYR A 41 -14.69 13.65 -3.83
C TYR A 41 -15.34 12.81 -2.71
N PRO A 42 -15.94 11.64 -3.02
CA PRO A 42 -16.60 10.82 -2.02
C PRO A 42 -15.74 10.53 -0.79
N ARG A 43 -16.42 10.39 0.35
CA ARG A 43 -15.81 10.16 1.65
C ARG A 43 -16.50 9.00 2.35
N GLY A 44 -15.75 8.26 3.15
CA GLY A 44 -16.27 7.22 4.02
C GLY A 44 -15.67 7.32 5.43
N ASP A 45 -16.19 6.50 6.33
CA ASP A 45 -15.69 6.43 7.70
C ASP A 45 -14.65 5.31 7.84
N ILE A 46 -13.71 5.52 8.75
CA ILE A 46 -12.78 4.50 9.22
C ILE A 46 -13.16 4.14 10.65
N GLU A 47 -13.39 2.86 10.90
CA GLU A 47 -13.56 2.25 12.22
C GLU A 47 -12.61 1.04 12.30
N LEU A 48 -11.39 1.27 12.77
CA LEU A 48 -10.40 0.20 12.88
C LEU A 48 -10.70 -0.66 14.10
N CYS A 49 -10.98 -1.94 13.83
CA CYS A 49 -11.17 -2.97 14.83
C CYS A 49 -9.99 -3.93 14.82
N PHE A 50 -9.55 -4.36 16.00
CA PHE A 50 -8.50 -5.36 16.22
C PHE A 50 -9.11 -6.70 16.62
N CYS A 51 -8.67 -7.80 16.00
CA CYS A 51 -9.06 -9.15 16.39
C CYS A 51 -8.09 -9.74 17.42
N PRO A 52 -8.52 -9.99 18.67
CA PRO A 52 -7.64 -10.52 19.72
C PRO A 52 -7.24 -11.99 19.51
N GLU A 53 -7.90 -12.71 18.60
CA GLU A 53 -7.61 -14.11 18.28
C GLU A 53 -6.48 -14.26 17.25
N CYS A 54 -6.54 -13.48 16.16
CA CYS A 54 -5.59 -13.62 15.05
C CYS A 54 -4.67 -12.42 14.83
N GLY A 55 -4.88 -11.30 15.54
CA GLY A 55 -4.07 -10.08 15.44
C GLY A 55 -4.37 -9.22 14.20
N PHE A 56 -5.34 -9.61 13.37
CA PHE A 56 -5.75 -8.86 12.19
C PHE A 56 -6.49 -7.57 12.57
N ILE A 57 -6.28 -6.50 11.81
CA ILE A 57 -7.00 -5.23 11.94
C ILE A 57 -7.77 -4.95 10.66
N SER A 58 -9.01 -4.49 10.81
CA SER A 58 -9.91 -4.19 9.68
C SER A 58 -10.63 -2.87 9.90
N ASN A 59 -10.84 -2.11 8.83
CA ASN A 59 -11.84 -1.05 8.83
C ASN A 59 -13.24 -1.68 8.70
N MET A 60 -14.00 -1.75 9.80
CA MET A 60 -15.33 -2.35 9.82
C MET A 60 -16.42 -1.46 9.22
N ALA A 61 -16.12 -0.18 8.98
CA ALA A 61 -16.99 0.76 8.28
C ALA A 61 -16.71 0.85 6.77
N PHE A 62 -15.81 0.02 6.24
CA PHE A 62 -15.43 0.04 4.82
C PHE A 62 -16.59 -0.38 3.90
N ASP A 63 -16.80 0.40 2.84
CA ASP A 63 -17.70 0.11 1.73
C ASP A 63 -16.92 0.20 0.42
N ALA A 64 -16.68 -0.95 -0.21
CA ALA A 64 -15.97 -1.04 -1.48
C ALA A 64 -16.66 -0.27 -2.62
N LYS A 65 -17.94 0.13 -2.47
CA LYS A 65 -18.63 0.96 -3.48
C LYS A 65 -18.18 2.41 -3.47
N LEU A 66 -17.51 2.86 -2.40
CA LEU A 66 -16.97 4.22 -2.32
C LEU A 66 -15.58 4.34 -2.96
N THR A 67 -14.91 3.22 -3.25
CA THR A 67 -13.60 3.22 -3.90
C THR A 67 -13.73 3.02 -5.42
N GLU A 68 -12.92 3.77 -6.16
CA GLU A 68 -12.79 3.65 -7.62
C GLU A 68 -11.41 3.09 -8.00
N TYR A 69 -11.39 1.96 -8.70
CA TYR A 69 -10.20 1.44 -9.38
C TYR A 69 -10.44 1.45 -10.88
N SER A 70 -9.85 2.43 -11.56
CA SER A 70 -10.10 2.72 -12.98
C SER A 70 -8.84 3.24 -13.67
N GLY A 71 -8.90 3.50 -14.97
CA GLY A 71 -7.79 4.11 -15.72
C GLY A 71 -7.40 5.53 -15.26
N ARG A 72 -8.14 6.15 -14.34
CA ARG A 72 -7.75 7.41 -13.68
C ARG A 72 -6.98 7.20 -12.38
N TYR A 73 -6.82 5.97 -11.93
CA TYR A 73 -6.03 5.65 -10.74
C TYR A 73 -4.54 5.65 -11.12
N GLU A 74 -3.73 6.41 -10.38
CA GLU A 74 -2.32 6.68 -10.70
C GLU A 74 -1.41 6.48 -9.48
N GLU A 75 -1.13 5.23 -9.18
CA GLU A 75 -0.47 4.74 -7.97
C GLU A 75 1.03 4.45 -8.12
N THR A 76 1.56 4.50 -9.34
CA THR A 76 2.93 4.05 -9.62
C THR A 76 3.98 4.84 -8.84
N GLN A 77 4.91 4.08 -8.25
CA GLN A 77 6.13 4.58 -7.62
C GLN A 77 7.33 4.51 -8.57
N GLY A 78 7.12 4.07 -9.83
CA GLY A 78 8.15 3.77 -10.82
C GLY A 78 9.01 4.96 -11.28
N PHE A 79 8.71 6.18 -10.80
CA PHE A 79 9.50 7.38 -11.06
C PHE A 79 10.59 7.65 -10.00
N SER A 80 10.55 6.96 -8.85
CA SER A 80 11.61 7.05 -7.83
C SER A 80 12.75 6.09 -8.15
N GLY A 81 13.97 6.63 -8.20
CA GLY A 81 15.17 5.81 -8.33
C GLY A 81 15.43 4.93 -7.10
N THR A 82 14.99 5.37 -5.92
CA THR A 82 15.07 4.59 -4.67
C THR A 82 14.14 3.39 -4.72
N PHE A 83 12.87 3.61 -5.08
CA PHE A 83 11.89 2.52 -5.20
C PHE A 83 12.28 1.54 -6.31
N ASN A 84 12.70 2.02 -7.48
CA ASN A 84 13.07 1.16 -8.61
C ASN A 84 14.22 0.20 -8.27
N LYS A 85 15.22 0.65 -7.51
CA LYS A 85 16.32 -0.22 -7.06
C LYS A 85 15.82 -1.34 -6.15
N PHE A 86 14.95 -1.00 -5.19
CA PHE A 86 14.32 -1.99 -4.32
C PHE A 86 13.48 -2.99 -5.14
N HIS A 87 12.66 -2.48 -6.04
CA HIS A 87 11.75 -3.27 -6.86
C HIS A 87 12.50 -4.26 -7.77
N HIS A 88 13.61 -3.81 -8.36
CA HIS A 88 14.49 -4.65 -9.17
C HIS A 88 15.19 -5.74 -8.34
N ALA A 89 15.76 -5.38 -7.19
CA ALA A 89 16.41 -6.34 -6.30
C ALA A 89 15.42 -7.41 -5.79
N LEU A 90 14.18 -7.01 -5.49
CA LEU A 90 13.11 -7.93 -5.14
C LEU A 90 12.82 -8.92 -6.28
N ALA A 91 12.68 -8.45 -7.52
CA ALA A 91 12.43 -9.31 -8.66
C ALA A 91 13.59 -10.29 -8.89
N GLU A 92 14.84 -9.82 -8.92
CA GLU A 92 16.03 -10.67 -9.09
C GLU A 92 16.11 -11.77 -8.03
N ARG A 93 15.86 -11.43 -6.76
CA ARG A 93 15.86 -12.39 -5.66
C ARG A 93 14.79 -13.46 -5.84
N LEU A 94 13.58 -13.09 -6.26
CA LEU A 94 12.49 -14.04 -6.48
C LEU A 94 12.78 -14.95 -7.69
N ILE A 95 13.35 -14.40 -8.77
CA ILE A 95 13.80 -15.17 -9.94
C ILE A 95 14.85 -16.22 -9.50
N GLU A 96 15.89 -15.80 -8.79
CA GLU A 96 16.97 -16.68 -8.34
C GLU A 96 16.48 -17.75 -7.34
N ARG A 97 15.70 -17.34 -6.34
CA ARG A 97 15.24 -18.24 -5.27
C ARG A 97 14.34 -19.35 -5.79
N TYR A 98 13.53 -19.07 -6.80
CA TYR A 98 12.49 -19.96 -7.30
C TYR A 98 12.74 -20.49 -8.72
N ASP A 99 13.92 -20.24 -9.28
CA ASP A 99 14.29 -20.67 -10.65
C ASP A 99 13.22 -20.29 -11.67
N LEU A 100 12.78 -19.02 -11.62
CA LEU A 100 11.71 -18.51 -12.47
C LEU A 100 12.24 -18.17 -13.86
N HIS A 101 12.64 -19.21 -14.60
CA HIS A 101 13.09 -19.12 -15.98
C HIS A 101 12.16 -19.92 -16.92
N ASP A 102 11.70 -19.28 -17.99
CA ASP A 102 10.76 -19.83 -18.98
C ASP A 102 9.42 -20.34 -18.37
N LYS A 103 9.03 -19.78 -17.21
CA LYS A 103 7.85 -20.15 -16.42
C LYS A 103 6.61 -19.35 -16.76
N ASP A 104 5.46 -19.80 -16.26
CA ASP A 104 4.23 -19.01 -16.23
C ASP A 104 4.14 -18.24 -14.90
N VAL A 105 3.99 -16.91 -14.98
CA VAL A 105 3.88 -16.00 -13.84
C VAL A 105 2.56 -15.22 -13.88
N LEU A 106 1.94 -14.99 -12.73
CA LEU A 106 0.66 -14.27 -12.62
C LEU A 106 0.74 -13.22 -11.51
N GLU A 107 0.36 -11.98 -11.84
CA GLU A 107 0.26 -10.89 -10.86
C GLU A 107 -1.20 -10.43 -10.68
N ILE A 108 -1.68 -10.47 -9.44
CA ILE A 108 -2.98 -9.91 -9.05
C ILE A 108 -2.77 -8.49 -8.52
N GLY A 109 -3.50 -7.52 -9.09
CA GLY A 109 -3.31 -6.10 -8.80
C GLY A 109 -2.01 -5.59 -9.41
N CYS A 110 -1.83 -5.81 -10.72
CA CYS A 110 -0.57 -5.49 -11.39
C CYS A 110 -0.36 -3.98 -11.63
N GLY A 111 -1.32 -3.11 -11.30
CA GLY A 111 -1.23 -1.67 -11.51
C GLY A 111 -0.99 -1.33 -12.98
N LYS A 112 0.15 -0.68 -13.30
CA LYS A 112 0.57 -0.42 -14.69
C LYS A 112 1.45 -1.54 -15.28
N GLY A 113 1.61 -2.64 -14.55
CA GLY A 113 2.25 -3.86 -15.01
C GLY A 113 3.77 -3.88 -14.87
N GLU A 114 4.35 -2.98 -14.07
CA GLU A 114 5.80 -2.83 -13.95
C GLU A 114 6.47 -4.11 -13.43
N PHE A 115 5.90 -4.75 -12.42
CA PHE A 115 6.53 -5.91 -11.78
C PHE A 115 6.41 -7.19 -12.60
N ILE A 116 5.20 -7.53 -13.08
CA ILE A 116 5.03 -8.69 -13.98
C ILE A 116 5.87 -8.58 -15.26
N THR A 117 6.04 -7.36 -15.78
CA THR A 117 6.93 -7.11 -16.93
C THR A 117 8.38 -7.39 -16.56
N MET A 118 8.83 -6.91 -15.41
CA MET A 118 10.19 -7.15 -14.90
C MET A 118 10.47 -8.64 -14.67
N LEU A 119 9.51 -9.39 -14.08
CA LEU A 119 9.61 -10.84 -13.92
C LEU A 119 9.67 -11.55 -15.28
N SER A 120 8.89 -11.09 -16.26
CA SER A 120 8.93 -11.62 -17.63
C SER A 120 10.27 -11.39 -18.31
N GLU A 121 10.84 -10.19 -18.19
CA GLU A 121 12.13 -9.83 -18.79
C GLU A 121 13.32 -10.57 -18.17
N LEU A 122 13.41 -10.58 -16.84
CA LEU A 122 14.53 -11.18 -16.11
C LEU A 122 14.56 -12.71 -16.28
N GLY A 123 13.39 -13.34 -16.37
CA GLY A 123 13.27 -14.79 -16.44
C GLY A 123 12.92 -15.36 -17.82
N ASN A 124 12.67 -14.53 -18.84
CA ASN A 124 12.01 -14.96 -20.08
C ASN A 124 10.65 -15.66 -19.80
N ASN A 125 9.92 -15.18 -18.80
CA ASN A 125 8.66 -15.79 -18.35
C ASN A 125 7.46 -15.33 -19.18
N ARG A 126 6.41 -16.14 -19.23
CA ARG A 126 5.09 -15.77 -19.78
C ARG A 126 4.23 -15.22 -18.64
N GLY A 127 3.73 -14.01 -18.78
CA GLY A 127 3.02 -13.30 -17.72
C GLY A 127 1.53 -13.12 -17.96
N VAL A 128 0.74 -13.12 -16.88
CA VAL A 128 -0.65 -12.63 -16.88
C VAL A 128 -0.84 -11.66 -15.72
N GLY A 129 -1.19 -10.41 -16.02
CA GLY A 129 -1.46 -9.38 -15.02
C GLY A 129 -2.94 -9.00 -14.97
N PHE A 130 -3.51 -8.93 -13.78
CA PHE A 130 -4.90 -8.50 -13.55
C PHE A 130 -4.93 -7.16 -12.82
N ASP A 131 -5.52 -6.14 -13.44
CA ASP A 131 -5.79 -4.87 -12.76
C ASP A 131 -6.87 -4.06 -13.50
N PRO A 132 -7.97 -3.64 -12.86
CA PRO A 132 -9.00 -2.82 -13.50
C PRO A 132 -8.50 -1.43 -13.94
N GLY A 133 -7.44 -0.91 -13.31
CA GLY A 133 -6.76 0.35 -13.60
C GLY A 133 -5.57 0.24 -14.55
N TYR A 134 -5.34 -0.93 -15.15
CA TYR A 134 -4.28 -1.11 -16.13
C TYR A 134 -4.45 -0.21 -17.35
N ARG A 135 -3.32 0.30 -17.86
CA ARG A 135 -3.24 1.20 -19.01
C ARG A 135 -2.12 0.81 -19.96
N ALA A 136 -2.49 0.34 -21.15
CA ALA A 136 -1.53 -0.05 -22.18
C ALA A 136 -0.64 1.11 -22.67
N ASP A 137 -1.12 2.36 -22.61
CA ASP A 137 -0.32 3.54 -22.97
C ASP A 137 0.78 3.87 -21.94
N ARG A 138 0.74 3.24 -20.76
CA ARG A 138 1.65 3.50 -19.64
C ARG A 138 2.75 2.45 -19.50
N ASN A 139 2.64 1.34 -20.23
CA ASN A 139 3.63 0.28 -20.24
C ASN A 139 3.97 -0.09 -21.68
N ALA A 140 5.10 0.44 -22.14
CA ALA A 140 5.49 0.43 -23.56
C ALA A 140 6.72 -0.44 -23.85
N SER A 141 7.17 -1.29 -22.93
CA SER A 141 8.30 -2.18 -23.24
C SER A 141 7.86 -3.23 -24.28
N GLU A 142 8.73 -3.52 -25.25
CA GLU A 142 8.44 -4.53 -26.28
C GLU A 142 8.25 -5.93 -25.69
N SER A 143 8.89 -6.21 -24.56
CA SER A 143 8.77 -7.44 -23.77
C SER A 143 7.38 -7.57 -23.14
N ALA A 144 6.86 -6.51 -22.51
CA ALA A 144 5.51 -6.48 -21.96
C ALA A 144 4.47 -6.82 -23.04
N GLN A 145 4.66 -6.28 -24.25
CA GLN A 145 3.73 -6.50 -25.35
C GLN A 145 3.80 -7.91 -25.97
N LYS A 146 4.93 -8.62 -25.83
CA LYS A 146 5.14 -9.94 -26.43
C LYS A 146 4.79 -11.08 -25.48
N ASN A 147 5.18 -10.95 -24.21
CA ASN A 147 5.20 -12.06 -23.27
C ASN A 147 4.20 -11.92 -22.12
N VAL A 148 3.56 -10.75 -21.96
CA VAL A 148 2.60 -10.49 -20.89
C VAL A 148 1.21 -10.21 -21.45
N THR A 149 0.21 -10.92 -20.93
CA THR A 149 -1.20 -10.63 -21.19
C THR A 149 -1.77 -9.82 -20.03
N PHE A 150 -2.33 -8.65 -20.31
CA PHE A 150 -2.99 -7.83 -19.30
C PHE A 150 -4.51 -7.94 -19.40
N ILE A 151 -5.15 -8.16 -18.26
CA ILE A 151 -6.61 -8.31 -18.13
C ILE A 151 -7.13 -7.17 -17.25
N THR A 152 -7.93 -6.28 -17.85
CA THR A 152 -8.53 -5.12 -17.17
C THR A 152 -9.78 -5.52 -16.40
N ASP A 153 -9.60 -6.30 -15.33
CA ASP A 153 -10.67 -6.82 -14.47
C ASP A 153 -10.12 -7.16 -13.09
N PHE A 154 -11.01 -7.34 -12.10
CA PHE A 154 -10.64 -7.90 -10.82
C PHE A 154 -10.41 -9.42 -10.94
N TYR A 155 -9.34 -9.90 -10.31
CA TYR A 155 -9.10 -11.33 -10.22
C TYR A 155 -10.21 -12.03 -9.41
N SER A 156 -10.66 -13.19 -9.89
CA SER A 156 -11.71 -14.00 -9.26
C SER A 156 -11.68 -15.42 -9.81
N GLU A 157 -12.51 -16.32 -9.27
CA GLU A 157 -12.58 -17.73 -9.69
C GLU A 157 -12.88 -17.93 -11.18
N LYS A 158 -13.48 -16.94 -11.87
CA LYS A 158 -13.72 -16.99 -13.33
C LYS A 158 -12.43 -17.09 -14.14
N TYR A 159 -11.29 -16.76 -13.52
CA TYR A 159 -9.95 -16.82 -14.11
C TYR A 159 -9.13 -18.00 -13.58
N SER A 160 -9.76 -18.97 -12.91
CA SER A 160 -9.08 -20.19 -12.42
C SER A 160 -8.43 -21.02 -13.51
N ASP A 161 -8.80 -20.85 -14.78
CA ASP A 161 -8.10 -21.47 -15.92
C ASP A 161 -6.71 -20.88 -16.17
N TYR A 162 -6.41 -19.68 -15.66
CA TYR A 162 -5.06 -19.11 -15.69
C TYR A 162 -4.23 -19.73 -14.57
N GLN A 163 -3.32 -20.59 -14.99
CA GLN A 163 -2.42 -21.33 -14.10
C GLN A 163 -1.01 -20.73 -14.17
N ALA A 164 -0.31 -20.75 -13.04
CA ALA A 164 1.04 -20.19 -12.94
C ALA A 164 1.94 -21.05 -12.04
N ASP A 165 3.24 -21.02 -12.32
CA ASP A 165 4.29 -21.57 -11.45
C ASP A 165 4.58 -20.61 -10.29
N PHE A 166 4.38 -19.31 -10.50
CA PHE A 166 4.52 -18.27 -9.50
C PHE A 166 3.36 -17.27 -9.58
N LEU A 167 2.67 -17.08 -8.45
CA LEU A 167 1.59 -16.12 -8.29
C LEU A 167 2.04 -15.03 -7.32
N CYS A 168 2.00 -13.77 -7.73
CA CYS A 168 2.25 -12.64 -6.86
C CYS A 168 1.05 -11.70 -6.70
N CYS A 169 1.01 -11.01 -5.58
CA CYS A 169 0.05 -9.96 -5.28
C CYS A 169 0.76 -8.89 -4.45
N LYS A 170 0.99 -7.72 -5.03
CA LYS A 170 1.71 -6.62 -4.39
C LYS A 170 0.77 -5.45 -4.14
N MET A 171 0.84 -4.90 -2.93
CA MET A 171 0.15 -3.67 -2.54
C MET A 171 -1.33 -3.66 -2.98
N THR A 172 -2.03 -4.77 -2.69
CA THR A 172 -3.38 -5.05 -3.18
C THR A 172 -4.24 -5.78 -2.15
N LEU A 173 -3.69 -6.75 -1.41
CA LEU A 173 -4.48 -7.52 -0.43
C LEU A 173 -5.05 -6.62 0.69
N GLU A 174 -4.35 -5.56 1.07
CA GLU A 174 -4.78 -4.54 2.03
C GLU A 174 -6.02 -3.74 1.57
N HIS A 175 -6.32 -3.79 0.27
CA HIS A 175 -7.49 -3.15 -0.36
C HIS A 175 -8.68 -4.10 -0.51
N ILE A 176 -8.53 -5.38 -0.15
CA ILE A 176 -9.53 -6.42 -0.38
C ILE A 176 -10.25 -6.77 0.92
N HIS A 177 -11.58 -6.89 0.85
CA HIS A 177 -12.44 -7.32 1.95
C HIS A 177 -13.62 -8.15 1.42
N PRO A 178 -13.92 -9.36 1.96
CA PRO A 178 -13.24 -10.07 3.04
C PRO A 178 -11.94 -10.80 2.61
N THR A 179 -10.89 -10.74 3.43
CA THR A 179 -9.56 -11.30 3.11
C THR A 179 -9.52 -12.83 3.14
N SER A 180 -10.26 -13.46 4.06
CA SER A 180 -10.44 -14.91 4.12
C SER A 180 -10.88 -15.50 2.78
N ASP A 181 -11.90 -14.89 2.18
CA ASP A 181 -12.54 -15.41 0.97
C ASP A 181 -11.64 -15.24 -0.25
N PHE A 182 -10.89 -14.14 -0.29
CA PHE A 182 -9.92 -13.89 -1.35
C PHE A 182 -8.75 -14.88 -1.30
N ILE A 183 -8.11 -15.09 -0.15
CA ILE A 183 -7.02 -16.07 -0.04
C ILE A 183 -7.52 -17.49 -0.30
N ASN A 184 -8.75 -17.83 0.12
CA ASN A 184 -9.37 -19.10 -0.23
C ASN A 184 -9.64 -19.24 -1.74
N THR A 185 -9.97 -18.15 -2.43
CA THR A 185 -10.09 -18.11 -3.89
C THR A 185 -8.76 -18.36 -4.57
N VAL A 186 -7.69 -17.69 -4.12
CA VAL A 186 -6.32 -17.93 -4.61
C VAL A 186 -5.93 -19.40 -4.41
N ARG A 187 -6.15 -19.97 -3.23
CA ARG A 187 -5.87 -21.40 -2.98
C ARG A 187 -6.63 -22.30 -3.93
N ARG A 188 -7.93 -22.08 -4.12
CA ARG A 188 -8.77 -22.92 -4.99
C ARG A 188 -8.36 -22.82 -6.46
N SER A 189 -8.01 -21.63 -6.94
CA SER A 189 -7.53 -21.45 -8.32
C SER A 189 -6.23 -22.21 -8.61
N ILE A 190 -5.33 -22.33 -7.63
CA ILE A 190 -4.09 -23.11 -7.77
C ILE A 190 -4.38 -24.63 -7.89
N GLY A 191 -5.48 -25.10 -7.30
CA GLY A 191 -5.87 -26.52 -7.36
C GLY A 191 -4.82 -27.46 -6.78
N ASP A 192 -4.49 -28.52 -7.51
CA ASP A 192 -3.56 -29.58 -7.08
C ASP A 192 -2.09 -29.28 -7.41
N ARG A 193 -1.76 -28.04 -7.84
CA ARG A 193 -0.38 -27.63 -8.16
C ARG A 193 0.38 -27.25 -6.89
N GLU A 194 0.84 -28.26 -6.16
CA GLU A 194 1.51 -28.08 -4.87
C GLU A 194 2.85 -27.34 -4.93
N ASP A 195 3.48 -27.32 -6.11
CA ASP A 195 4.76 -26.62 -6.35
C ASP A 195 4.59 -25.13 -6.70
N THR A 196 3.36 -24.63 -6.88
CA THR A 196 3.13 -23.21 -7.18
C THR A 196 3.51 -22.35 -5.98
N ILE A 197 4.40 -21.40 -6.22
CA ILE A 197 4.82 -20.42 -5.22
C ILE A 197 3.86 -19.24 -5.22
N VAL A 198 3.47 -18.81 -4.02
CA VAL A 198 2.63 -17.65 -3.78
C VAL A 198 3.42 -16.60 -3.02
N PHE A 199 3.50 -15.40 -3.58
CA PHE A 199 4.19 -14.26 -2.99
C PHE A 199 3.21 -13.10 -2.77
N PHE A 200 3.13 -12.59 -1.55
CA PHE A 200 2.37 -11.38 -1.27
C PHE A 200 3.29 -10.34 -0.63
N GLN A 201 3.11 -9.08 -1.02
CA GLN A 201 3.74 -7.93 -0.38
C GLN A 201 2.68 -6.91 -0.04
N ILE A 202 2.63 -6.46 1.21
CA ILE A 202 1.63 -5.55 1.75
C ILE A 202 2.28 -4.59 2.76
N PRO A 203 1.59 -3.51 3.18
CA PRO A 203 2.06 -2.68 4.28
C PRO A 203 2.21 -3.49 5.59
N GLU A 204 3.28 -3.24 6.32
CA GLU A 204 3.51 -3.78 7.65
C GLU A 204 2.77 -2.91 8.69
N SER A 205 1.77 -3.49 9.38
CA SER A 205 0.90 -2.74 10.31
C SER A 205 1.43 -2.59 11.73
N THR A 206 2.38 -3.42 12.17
CA THR A 206 3.03 -3.25 13.47
C THR A 206 3.74 -1.91 13.56
N ARG A 207 4.37 -1.44 12.48
CA ARG A 207 4.99 -0.12 12.34
C ARG A 207 3.94 0.98 12.50
N ILE A 208 2.77 0.83 11.89
CA ILE A 208 1.66 1.79 12.02
C ILE A 208 1.29 1.98 13.48
N LEU A 209 1.11 0.87 14.20
CA LEU A 209 0.78 0.91 15.62
C LEU A 209 1.94 1.42 16.48
N ARG A 210 3.16 0.94 16.26
CA ARG A 210 4.37 1.28 17.03
C ARG A 210 4.73 2.75 16.91
N ASP A 211 4.79 3.26 15.68
CA ASP A 211 5.29 4.59 15.37
C ASP A 211 4.16 5.62 15.25
N CYS A 212 2.91 5.19 15.44
CA CYS A 212 1.71 5.97 15.15
C CYS A 212 1.78 6.56 13.74
N ALA A 213 2.13 5.76 12.74
CA ALA A 213 2.20 6.20 11.33
C ALA A 213 0.78 6.42 10.78
N PHE A 214 0.10 7.45 11.26
CA PHE A 214 -1.29 7.75 10.93
C PHE A 214 -1.46 8.05 9.44
N GLU A 215 -0.40 8.52 8.78
CA GLU A 215 -0.32 8.68 7.34
C GLU A 215 -0.50 7.35 6.58
N ASP A 216 -0.32 6.20 7.23
CA ASP A 216 -0.61 4.88 6.67
C ASP A 216 -2.04 4.38 6.94
N ILE A 217 -2.88 5.20 7.58
CA ILE A 217 -4.30 4.94 7.79
C ILE A 217 -5.10 5.81 6.81
N TYR A 218 -5.71 5.18 5.81
CA TYR A 218 -6.58 5.83 4.83
C TYR A 218 -7.63 4.86 4.32
N TYR A 219 -8.68 5.40 3.70
CA TYR A 219 -9.92 4.68 3.48
C TYR A 219 -9.77 3.38 2.67
N GLU A 220 -8.92 3.41 1.63
CA GLU A 220 -8.71 2.28 0.72
C GLU A 220 -8.02 1.09 1.41
N HIS A 221 -7.21 1.35 2.44
CA HIS A 221 -6.63 0.31 3.29
C HIS A 221 -7.69 -0.16 4.28
N CYS A 222 -8.45 -1.16 3.87
CA CYS A 222 -9.48 -1.78 4.69
C CYS A 222 -8.95 -2.95 5.53
N SER A 223 -7.75 -3.46 5.22
CA SER A 223 -7.16 -4.66 5.81
C SER A 223 -5.70 -4.40 6.23
N TYR A 224 -5.36 -4.66 7.49
CA TYR A 224 -4.04 -4.36 8.07
C TYR A 224 -3.45 -5.62 8.68
N PHE A 225 -2.21 -5.92 8.29
CA PHE A 225 -1.57 -7.20 8.61
C PHE A 225 -0.24 -7.00 9.31
N SER A 226 -0.02 -7.87 10.27
CA SER A 226 1.25 -8.13 10.94
C SER A 226 1.81 -9.45 10.44
N PRO A 227 3.08 -9.79 10.73
CA PRO A 227 3.63 -11.08 10.34
C PRO A 227 2.76 -12.27 10.78
N GLY A 228 2.36 -12.31 12.05
CA GLY A 228 1.54 -13.38 12.58
C GLY A 228 0.13 -13.44 12.00
N SER A 229 -0.54 -12.29 11.82
CA SER A 229 -1.91 -12.29 11.29
C SER A 229 -1.97 -12.70 9.82
N LEU A 230 -0.98 -12.30 9.01
CA LEU A 230 -0.85 -12.74 7.62
C LEU A 230 -0.55 -14.24 7.52
N ALA A 231 0.42 -14.73 8.30
CA ALA A 231 0.78 -16.15 8.29
C ALA A 231 -0.38 -17.04 8.77
N ARG A 232 -1.08 -16.65 9.84
CA ARG A 232 -2.28 -17.36 10.33
C ARG A 232 -3.37 -17.42 9.26
N LEU A 233 -3.60 -16.33 8.52
CA LEU A 233 -4.54 -16.33 7.40
C LEU A 233 -4.14 -17.36 6.35
N PHE A 234 -2.90 -17.31 5.84
CA PHE A 234 -2.42 -18.25 4.81
C PHE A 234 -2.49 -19.71 5.27
N ARG A 235 -2.00 -20.01 6.48
CA ARG A 235 -2.07 -21.36 7.07
C ARG A 235 -3.50 -21.87 7.16
N SER A 236 -4.43 -21.01 7.60
CA SER A 236 -5.86 -21.37 7.71
C SER A 236 -6.51 -21.69 6.37
N LYS A 237 -5.94 -21.19 5.26
CA LYS A 237 -6.41 -21.43 3.89
C LYS A 237 -5.61 -22.50 3.14
N GLY A 238 -4.86 -23.33 3.86
CA GLY A 238 -4.19 -24.49 3.28
C GLY A 238 -2.90 -24.15 2.54
N PHE A 239 -2.15 -23.17 3.04
CA PHE A 239 -0.78 -22.87 2.62
C PHE A 239 0.23 -23.22 3.71
N ASP A 240 1.42 -23.68 3.30
CA ASP A 240 2.62 -23.67 4.12
C ASP A 240 3.37 -22.35 3.92
N VAL A 241 3.74 -21.68 5.01
CA VAL A 241 4.44 -20.38 4.97
C VAL A 241 5.94 -20.61 4.94
N ILE A 242 6.58 -20.35 3.80
CA ILE A 242 8.01 -20.60 3.57
C ILE A 242 8.87 -19.51 4.24
N SER A 243 8.46 -18.25 4.12
CA SER A 243 9.20 -17.11 4.64
C SER A 243 8.25 -15.95 4.89
N ILE A 244 8.57 -15.15 5.91
CA ILE A 244 7.89 -13.91 6.22
C ILE A 244 8.91 -12.89 6.71
N GLU A 245 8.99 -11.75 6.02
CA GLU A 245 10.08 -10.78 6.20
C GLU A 245 9.53 -9.35 6.17
N THR A 246 10.25 -8.43 6.80
CA THR A 246 10.03 -6.98 6.67
C THR A 246 11.06 -6.38 5.73
N GLU A 247 10.60 -5.49 4.86
CA GLU A 247 11.41 -4.87 3.82
C GLU A 247 11.12 -3.38 3.67
N TYR A 248 11.95 -2.70 2.88
CA TYR A 248 11.79 -1.29 2.55
C TYR A 248 11.69 -0.39 3.79
N ASP A 249 12.67 -0.53 4.69
CA ASP A 249 12.73 0.17 5.99
C ASP A 249 11.55 -0.19 6.91
N ASP A 250 11.29 -1.50 7.03
CA ASP A 250 10.20 -2.11 7.80
C ASP A 250 8.78 -1.64 7.43
N GLN A 251 8.60 -1.12 6.21
CA GLN A 251 7.30 -0.63 5.74
C GLN A 251 6.50 -1.70 5.01
N TYR A 252 7.18 -2.68 4.41
CA TYR A 252 6.53 -3.75 3.68
C TYR A 252 6.72 -5.07 4.39
N LEU A 253 5.64 -5.84 4.47
CA LEU A 253 5.61 -7.23 4.90
C LEU A 253 5.52 -8.10 3.66
N THR A 254 6.46 -9.02 3.50
CA THR A 254 6.42 -10.03 2.44
C THR A 254 6.15 -11.41 3.01
N ILE A 255 5.30 -12.19 2.34
CA ILE A 255 5.09 -13.60 2.64
C ILE A 255 5.32 -14.43 1.38
N GLU A 256 6.11 -15.48 1.53
CA GLU A 256 6.30 -16.52 0.53
C GLU A 256 5.66 -17.80 1.06
N ALA A 257 4.82 -18.43 0.25
CA ALA A 257 4.06 -19.60 0.65
C ALA A 257 3.87 -20.57 -0.53
N ARG A 258 3.42 -21.77 -0.23
CA ARG A 258 2.99 -22.76 -1.23
C ARG A 258 1.80 -23.56 -0.72
N PRO A 259 0.97 -24.17 -1.58
CA PRO A 259 -0.08 -25.06 -1.13
C PRO A 259 0.42 -26.13 -0.16
N ASN A 260 -0.30 -26.32 0.94
CA ASN A 260 -0.06 -27.45 1.83
C ASN A 260 -0.55 -28.74 1.15
N ASN A 261 0.32 -29.76 1.11
CA ASN A 261 0.10 -31.04 0.45
C ASN A 261 -0.41 -32.15 1.39
N GLY A 262 -0.94 -31.79 2.55
CA GLY A 262 -1.39 -32.74 3.57
C GLY A 262 -0.25 -33.44 4.33
N SER A 263 1.02 -33.20 3.98
CA SER A 263 2.12 -33.44 4.93
C SER A 263 2.02 -32.40 6.05
N SER A 264 2.44 -32.78 7.26
CA SER A 264 2.33 -31.92 8.45
C SER A 264 2.77 -30.49 8.14
N GLN A 265 1.96 -29.49 8.53
CA GLN A 265 2.32 -28.08 8.36
C GLN A 265 3.74 -27.83 8.85
N ASN A 266 4.48 -26.99 8.12
CA ASN A 266 5.80 -26.60 8.56
C ASN A 266 5.75 -25.85 9.90
N ALA A 267 6.89 -25.80 10.59
CA ALA A 267 6.99 -25.11 11.86
C ALA A 267 6.56 -23.64 11.72
N VAL A 268 5.90 -23.12 12.76
CA VAL A 268 5.60 -21.70 12.90
C VAL A 268 6.92 -20.93 12.96
N LEU A 269 7.06 -19.91 12.12
CA LEU A 269 8.22 -19.04 12.11
C LEU A 269 8.19 -18.12 13.33
N GLU A 270 9.36 -17.74 13.84
CA GLU A 270 9.43 -16.93 15.07
C GLU A 270 8.74 -15.57 14.91
N GLN A 271 8.82 -14.98 13.72
CA GLN A 271 8.17 -13.74 13.37
C GLN A 271 6.63 -13.81 13.51
N GLU A 272 6.02 -15.00 13.45
CA GLU A 272 4.56 -15.17 13.59
C GLU A 272 4.06 -14.94 15.03
N ASN A 273 4.97 -14.93 16.01
CA ASN A 273 4.69 -14.82 17.45
C ASN A 273 4.60 -13.34 17.90
N ASP A 274 3.69 -12.58 17.30
CA ASP A 274 3.55 -11.12 17.49
C ASP A 274 2.30 -10.68 18.28
N LEU A 275 1.37 -11.59 18.54
CA LEU A 275 0.01 -11.27 18.97
C LEU A 275 -0.06 -10.50 20.31
N GLU A 276 0.73 -10.91 21.30
CA GLU A 276 0.73 -10.25 22.61
C GLU A 276 1.33 -8.83 22.51
N SER A 277 2.41 -8.65 21.75
CA SER A 277 2.98 -7.33 21.49
C SER A 277 1.99 -6.43 20.73
N LEU A 278 1.23 -6.97 19.78
CA LEU A 278 0.18 -6.23 19.07
C LEU A 278 -0.94 -5.79 20.01
N LYS A 279 -1.38 -6.65 20.93
CA LYS A 279 -2.39 -6.29 21.94
C LYS A 279 -1.95 -5.09 22.77
N GLU A 280 -0.70 -5.05 23.20
CA GLU A 280 -0.13 -3.92 23.95
C GLU A 280 -0.05 -2.64 23.10
N LEU A 281 0.39 -2.77 21.84
CA LEU A 281 0.46 -1.65 20.91
C LEU A 281 -0.92 -1.04 20.64
N VAL A 282 -1.93 -1.87 20.36
CA VAL A 282 -3.32 -1.46 20.14
C VAL A 282 -3.89 -0.77 21.38
N ALA A 283 -3.71 -1.36 22.57
CA ALA A 283 -4.23 -0.79 23.82
C ALA A 283 -3.67 0.61 24.12
N THR A 284 -2.43 0.88 23.74
CA THR A 284 -1.77 2.18 23.96
C THR A 284 -1.87 3.14 22.78
N PHE A 285 -2.31 2.66 21.61
CA PHE A 285 -2.31 3.41 20.35
C PHE A 285 -3.10 4.72 20.42
N PRO A 286 -4.34 4.79 20.96
CA PRO A 286 -5.13 6.02 20.91
C PRO A 286 -4.43 7.20 21.58
N LYS A 287 -3.83 6.96 22.75
CA LYS A 287 -3.11 7.99 23.51
C LYS A 287 -1.84 8.45 22.78
N ARG A 288 -1.02 7.50 22.31
CA ARG A 288 0.22 7.82 21.59
C ARG A 288 -0.06 8.56 20.29
N LEU A 289 -1.15 8.19 19.61
CA LEU A 289 -1.58 8.85 18.39
C LEU A 289 -2.02 10.29 18.67
N GLU A 290 -2.81 10.53 19.72
CA GLU A 290 -3.23 11.89 20.12
C GLU A 290 -2.01 12.80 20.36
N GLU A 291 -0.99 12.28 21.05
CA GLU A 291 0.28 12.99 21.29
C GLU A 291 1.00 13.31 19.98
N LYS A 292 1.09 12.35 19.05
CA LYS A 292 1.74 12.55 17.74
C LYS A 292 0.99 13.55 16.86
N LEU A 293 -0.33 13.47 16.79
CA LEU A 293 -1.17 14.40 16.05
C LEU A 293 -1.05 15.82 16.60
N SER A 294 -1.11 15.98 17.93
CA SER A 294 -0.93 17.28 18.60
C SER A 294 0.46 17.87 18.30
N GLY A 295 1.50 17.03 18.27
CA GLY A 295 2.85 17.43 17.89
C GLY A 295 2.93 17.97 16.46
N TRP A 296 2.33 17.27 15.50
CA TRP A 296 2.30 17.70 14.10
C TRP A 296 1.47 18.97 13.89
N GLN A 297 0.28 19.06 14.50
CA GLN A 297 -0.55 20.26 14.43
C GLN A 297 0.20 21.49 14.94
N LYS A 298 0.85 21.38 16.11
CA LYS A 298 1.67 22.45 16.66
C LYS A 298 2.81 22.84 15.71
N GLN A 299 3.51 21.87 15.12
CA GLN A 299 4.59 22.17 14.18
C GLN A 299 4.09 22.93 12.95
N LEU A 300 2.94 22.54 12.40
CA LEU A 300 2.34 23.24 11.27
C LEU A 300 1.87 24.66 11.65
N ASP A 301 1.29 24.83 12.84
CA ASP A 301 0.91 26.14 13.38
C ASP A 301 2.13 27.06 13.55
N ASP A 302 3.22 26.54 14.11
CA ASP A 302 4.47 27.29 14.29
C ASP A 302 5.06 27.72 12.93
N MET A 303 4.99 26.85 11.92
CA MET A 303 5.45 27.17 10.55
C MET A 303 4.59 28.27 9.92
N GLN A 304 3.27 28.16 10.03
CA GLN A 304 2.34 29.15 9.50
C GLN A 304 2.51 30.51 10.21
N ALA A 305 2.62 30.51 11.54
CA ALA A 305 2.85 31.73 12.33
C ALA A 305 4.20 32.40 12.02
N SER A 306 5.20 31.61 11.61
CA SER A 306 6.51 32.12 11.16
C SER A 306 6.50 32.62 9.70
N GLY A 307 5.40 32.44 8.97
CA GLY A 307 5.29 32.80 7.55
C GLY A 307 6.09 31.89 6.62
N ASN A 308 6.45 30.68 7.06
CA ASN A 308 7.20 29.72 6.25
C ASN A 308 6.32 29.21 5.10
N LYS A 309 6.88 29.17 3.88
CA LYS A 309 6.29 28.44 2.76
C LYS A 309 6.57 26.95 2.93
N VAL A 310 5.52 26.19 3.19
CA VAL A 310 5.59 24.73 3.37
C VAL A 310 5.04 24.03 2.14
N VAL A 311 5.73 22.98 1.68
CA VAL A 311 5.20 22.04 0.69
C VAL A 311 5.28 20.61 1.23
N LEU A 312 4.34 19.78 0.77
CA LEU A 312 4.38 18.34 0.95
C LEU A 312 5.09 17.71 -0.26
N TRP A 313 5.94 16.71 -0.07
CA TRP A 313 6.55 15.95 -1.16
C TRP A 313 6.04 14.50 -1.15
N GLY A 314 5.34 14.14 -2.22
CA GLY A 314 4.64 12.88 -2.40
C GLY A 314 3.14 13.06 -2.34
N SER A 315 2.46 12.89 -3.48
CA SER A 315 1.01 13.05 -3.62
C SER A 315 0.24 11.72 -3.53
N GLY A 316 0.89 10.64 -3.12
CA GLY A 316 0.26 9.34 -2.89
C GLY A 316 -0.55 9.27 -1.60
N SER A 317 -0.97 8.07 -1.22
CA SER A 317 -1.93 7.86 -0.13
C SER A 317 -1.52 8.42 1.23
N LYS A 318 -0.24 8.32 1.57
CA LYS A 318 0.31 8.94 2.79
C LYS A 318 0.10 10.45 2.83
N GLY A 319 0.26 11.12 1.70
CA GLY A 319 0.07 12.56 1.61
C GLY A 319 -1.40 12.96 1.78
N VAL A 320 -2.32 12.20 1.17
CA VAL A 320 -3.77 12.41 1.34
C VAL A 320 -4.17 12.21 2.80
N SER A 321 -3.72 11.12 3.44
CA SER A 321 -4.01 10.85 4.85
C SER A 321 -3.44 11.93 5.76
N PHE A 322 -2.19 12.35 5.53
CA PHE A 322 -1.54 13.39 6.31
C PHE A 322 -2.33 14.71 6.28
N LEU A 323 -2.71 15.16 5.08
CA LEU A 323 -3.47 16.39 4.88
C LEU A 323 -4.86 16.31 5.49
N ALA A 324 -5.59 15.21 5.26
CA ALA A 324 -6.95 15.01 5.74
C ALA A 324 -7.02 14.87 7.27
N THR A 325 -6.05 14.17 7.88
CA THR A 325 -6.06 13.88 9.32
C THR A 325 -5.66 15.09 10.15
N LEU A 326 -4.72 15.92 9.66
CA LEU A 326 -4.27 17.11 10.38
C LEU A 326 -5.08 18.37 10.05
N ASP A 327 -6.06 18.27 9.15
CA ASP A 327 -6.79 19.40 8.58
C ASP A 327 -5.82 20.49 8.07
N ALA A 328 -4.76 20.05 7.39
CA ALA A 328 -3.64 20.91 7.00
C ALA A 328 -3.88 21.67 5.68
N GLY A 329 -5.13 21.67 5.19
CA GLY A 329 -5.56 22.26 3.93
C GLY A 329 -5.03 23.67 3.70
N ASP A 330 -5.28 24.54 4.69
CA ASP A 330 -4.95 25.95 4.66
C ASP A 330 -3.49 26.27 5.03
N LYS A 331 -2.72 25.25 5.42
CA LYS A 331 -1.32 25.38 5.90
C LYS A 331 -0.30 24.92 4.86
N ILE A 332 -0.71 24.11 3.89
CA ILE A 332 0.14 23.57 2.82
C ILE A 332 -0.55 23.83 1.49
N GLU A 333 0.03 24.73 0.69
CA GLU A 333 -0.59 25.19 -0.57
C GLU A 333 -0.39 24.20 -1.73
N TYR A 334 0.79 23.58 -1.81
CA TYR A 334 1.16 22.69 -2.91
C TYR A 334 1.68 21.34 -2.43
N VAL A 335 1.40 20.31 -3.22
CA VAL A 335 2.02 18.99 -3.09
C VAL A 335 2.91 18.73 -4.30
N VAL A 336 4.15 18.34 -4.05
CA VAL A 336 5.14 18.06 -5.09
C VAL A 336 5.11 16.58 -5.42
N ASP A 337 5.07 16.22 -6.71
CA ASP A 337 5.21 14.83 -7.13
C ASP A 337 6.13 14.67 -8.33
N ILE A 338 7.01 13.67 -8.25
CA ILE A 338 7.96 13.35 -9.33
C ILE A 338 7.30 12.58 -10.48
N ASN A 339 6.14 11.95 -10.25
CA ASN A 339 5.36 11.29 -11.28
C ASN A 339 4.71 12.37 -12.18
N PRO A 340 5.15 12.50 -13.45
CA PRO A 340 4.62 13.51 -14.36
C PRO A 340 3.13 13.34 -14.67
N HIS A 341 2.58 12.15 -14.45
CA HIS A 341 1.18 11.86 -14.70
C HIS A 341 0.25 12.27 -13.56
N ARG A 342 0.80 12.64 -12.40
CA ARG A 342 0.05 13.24 -11.29
C ARG A 342 0.09 14.77 -11.31
N GLN A 343 1.04 15.37 -12.02
CA GLN A 343 1.21 16.82 -12.07
C GLN A 343 0.04 17.50 -12.80
N GLY A 344 -0.44 18.63 -12.25
CA GLY A 344 -1.60 19.38 -12.74
C GLY A 344 -2.95 18.85 -12.25
N TYR A 345 -2.97 17.74 -11.51
CA TYR A 345 -4.16 17.23 -10.81
C TYR A 345 -4.19 17.71 -9.36
N TYR A 346 -5.22 17.33 -8.61
CA TYR A 346 -5.46 17.85 -7.26
C TYR A 346 -5.58 16.74 -6.21
N MET A 347 -5.09 17.03 -4.99
CA MET A 347 -5.13 16.12 -3.85
C MET A 347 -6.55 15.85 -3.40
N SER A 348 -6.95 14.58 -3.39
CA SER A 348 -8.26 14.14 -2.91
C SER A 348 -8.54 14.63 -1.49
N GLY A 349 -9.74 15.16 -1.26
CA GLY A 349 -10.18 15.67 0.04
C GLY A 349 -9.82 17.12 0.33
N THR A 350 -8.58 17.54 0.10
CA THR A 350 -8.09 18.87 0.53
C THR A 350 -7.81 19.82 -0.63
N GLY A 351 -7.69 19.33 -1.86
CA GLY A 351 -7.74 20.15 -3.08
C GLY A 351 -6.46 20.90 -3.43
N GLN A 352 -5.31 20.61 -2.81
CA GLN A 352 -4.02 21.17 -3.23
C GLN A 352 -3.68 20.73 -4.65
N GLU A 353 -3.08 21.64 -5.41
CA GLU A 353 -2.52 21.30 -6.71
C GLU A 353 -1.26 20.44 -6.55
N ILE A 354 -1.17 19.40 -7.38
CA ILE A 354 0.00 18.55 -7.49
C ILE A 354 0.93 19.17 -8.54
N VAL A 355 2.07 19.68 -8.09
CA VAL A 355 3.03 20.41 -8.92
C VAL A 355 4.30 19.60 -9.18
N SER A 356 5.03 19.97 -10.23
CA SER A 356 6.32 19.37 -10.54
C SER A 356 7.41 19.86 -9.58
N PRO A 357 8.49 19.08 -9.36
CA PRO A 357 9.65 19.57 -8.61
C PRO A 357 10.29 20.84 -9.19
N ASP A 358 10.16 21.06 -10.50
CA ASP A 358 10.71 22.26 -11.16
C ASP A 358 10.01 23.55 -10.74
N PHE A 359 8.71 23.49 -10.41
CA PHE A 359 7.94 24.62 -9.90
C PHE A 359 8.58 25.23 -8.64
N LEU A 360 9.27 24.43 -7.83
CA LEU A 360 9.89 24.89 -6.58
C LEU A 360 11.01 25.93 -6.79
N LYS A 361 11.58 26.05 -7.99
CA LYS A 361 12.56 27.11 -8.31
C LYS A 361 11.94 28.50 -8.21
N GLU A 362 10.67 28.62 -8.58
CA GLU A 362 9.88 29.83 -8.50
C GLU A 362 9.26 29.99 -7.11
N TYR A 363 8.63 28.93 -6.60
CA TYR A 363 7.93 28.99 -5.32
C TYR A 363 8.86 29.22 -4.12
N GLN A 364 10.06 28.60 -4.15
CA GLN A 364 11.10 28.65 -3.12
C GLN A 364 10.56 28.33 -1.72
N PRO A 365 10.22 27.06 -1.42
CA PRO A 365 9.72 26.69 -0.10
C PRO A 365 10.80 26.85 0.97
N ASP A 366 10.38 27.18 2.18
CA ASP A 366 11.24 27.18 3.38
C ASP A 366 11.33 25.77 3.99
N VAL A 367 10.25 25.00 3.88
CA VAL A 367 10.13 23.64 4.45
C VAL A 367 9.56 22.68 3.42
N VAL A 368 10.16 21.50 3.31
CA VAL A 368 9.66 20.35 2.56
C VAL A 368 9.37 19.21 3.52
N ILE A 369 8.10 18.83 3.65
CA ILE A 369 7.68 17.67 4.44
C ILE A 369 7.67 16.44 3.52
N VAL A 370 8.39 15.40 3.91
CA VAL A 370 8.56 14.15 3.16
C VAL A 370 7.81 13.03 3.85
N MET A 371 6.94 12.32 3.12
CA MET A 371 6.06 11.27 3.67
C MET A 371 6.77 9.99 4.10
N ASN A 372 8.03 9.82 3.76
CA ASN A 372 8.80 8.64 4.12
C ASN A 372 10.30 8.97 4.10
N ALA A 373 10.96 8.75 5.23
CA ALA A 373 12.36 9.09 5.45
C ALA A 373 13.31 8.42 4.43
N ILE A 374 12.93 7.28 3.85
CA ILE A 374 13.73 6.59 2.83
C ILE A 374 14.02 7.47 1.60
N TYR A 375 13.14 8.43 1.30
CA TYR A 375 13.29 9.33 0.16
C TYR A 375 14.03 10.63 0.49
N CYS A 376 14.39 10.89 1.75
CA CYS A 376 15.03 12.16 2.14
C CYS A 376 16.32 12.42 1.38
N ASP A 377 17.14 11.40 1.14
CA ASP A 377 18.38 11.54 0.38
C ASP A 377 18.12 11.83 -1.11
N GLU A 378 17.19 11.10 -1.74
CA GLU A 378 16.80 11.32 -3.15
C GLU A 378 16.22 12.73 -3.35
N ILE A 379 15.28 13.12 -2.50
CA ILE A 379 14.61 14.43 -2.54
C ILE A 379 15.62 15.54 -2.23
N GLY A 380 16.47 15.37 -1.22
CA GLY A 380 17.51 16.34 -0.88
C GLY A 380 18.52 16.56 -2.01
N GLN A 381 18.86 15.51 -2.77
CA GLN A 381 19.69 15.63 -3.96
C GLN A 381 18.98 16.35 -5.11
N ASP A 382 17.70 16.06 -5.35
CA ASP A 382 16.90 16.74 -6.37
C ASP A 382 16.77 18.24 -6.07
N LEU A 383 16.43 18.61 -4.83
CA LEU A 383 16.35 20.00 -4.37
C LEU A 383 17.68 20.74 -4.57
N LYS A 384 18.81 20.14 -4.17
CA LYS A 384 20.16 20.73 -4.36
C LYS A 384 20.48 20.96 -5.84
N LYS A 385 20.16 20.01 -6.72
CA LYS A 385 20.35 20.16 -8.18
C LYS A 385 19.56 21.33 -8.75
N ARG A 386 18.43 21.69 -8.11
CA ARG A 386 17.60 22.84 -8.48
C ARG A 386 18.02 24.15 -7.82
N GLY A 387 19.11 24.15 -7.04
CA GLY A 387 19.60 25.32 -6.33
C GLY A 387 18.78 25.68 -5.10
N LEU A 388 18.02 24.72 -4.54
CA LEU A 388 17.17 24.91 -3.38
C LEU A 388 17.80 24.28 -2.13
N SER A 389 17.56 24.89 -0.98
CA SER A 389 18.03 24.40 0.32
C SER A 389 16.98 24.58 1.43
N PRO A 390 15.74 24.08 1.25
CA PRO A 390 14.72 24.14 2.30
C PRO A 390 15.12 23.23 3.47
N LYS A 391 14.48 23.46 4.63
CA LYS A 391 14.49 22.48 5.72
C LYS A 391 13.68 21.26 5.29
N ILE A 392 14.29 20.07 5.30
CA ILE A 392 13.62 18.80 5.06
C ILE A 392 13.18 18.20 6.40
N ILE A 393 11.92 17.78 6.49
CA ILE A 393 11.35 17.08 7.65
C ILE A 393 10.67 15.82 7.14
N ALA A 394 10.97 14.66 7.73
CA ALA A 394 10.26 13.43 7.44
C ALA A 394 9.14 13.21 8.46
N VAL A 395 8.07 12.55 8.03
CA VAL A 395 6.96 12.12 8.90
C VAL A 395 7.27 10.83 9.66
#